data_AF-B6GA91-F1
#
_entry.id   AF-B6GA91-F1
#
_cell.length_a   1.000
_cell.length_b   1.000
_cell.length_c   1.000
_cell.angle_alpha   90.00
_cell.angle_beta   90.00
_cell.angle_gamma   90.00
#
_symmetry.space_group_name_H-M   'P 1'
#
loop_
_entity.id
_entity.type
_entity.pdbx_description
1 polymer ?
#
loop_
_entity_poly.entity_id
_entity_poly.type
_entity_poly.pdbx_seq_one_letter_code
_entity_poly.pdbx_strand_id
1 'polypeptide(L)' 'YFKCQTGRQVICASHNTDLFSNKVLRPDCLYILSDHGITSAANATNRELREGHNLEKLYKAGEFDV' A
#
# COMPACT_ATOMS: atom_id res chain seq x y z
N TYR A 1 18.62 4.33 -6.99
CA TYR A 1 19.27 5.20 -5.99
C TYR A 1 19.22 4.63 -4.57
N PHE A 2 18.14 3.92 -4.15
CA PHE A 2 18.02 3.31 -2.81
C PHE A 2 18.38 1.81 -2.70
N LYS A 3 19.02 1.22 -3.72
CA LYS A 3 19.34 -0.21 -3.69
C LYS A 3 20.58 -0.44 -2.82
N CYS A 4 20.48 -1.36 -1.86
CA CYS A 4 21.61 -1.91 -1.08
C CYS A 4 22.26 -0.98 -0.04
N GLN A 5 21.46 -0.29 0.79
CA GLN A 5 21.97 0.28 2.04
C GLN A 5 21.37 -0.44 3.24
N THR A 6 22.22 -1.13 3.99
CA THR A 6 21.82 -1.84 5.22
C THR A 6 21.49 -0.84 6.34
N GLY A 7 20.56 -1.23 7.21
CA GLY A 7 20.20 -0.46 8.41
C GLY A 7 19.39 0.82 8.18
N ARG A 8 18.70 0.97 7.03
CA ARG A 8 17.86 2.14 6.74
C ARG A 8 16.41 1.75 6.50
N GLN A 9 15.50 2.54 7.04
CA GLN A 9 14.07 2.51 6.72
C GLN A 9 13.76 3.71 5.82
N VAL A 10 12.94 3.50 4.80
CA VAL A 10 12.58 4.55 3.85
C VAL A 10 11.07 4.64 3.81
N ILE A 11 10.55 5.86 3.96
CA ILE A 11 9.14 6.18 3.77
C ILE A 11 9.05 7.02 2.49
N CYS A 12 8.20 6.59 1.57
CA CYS A 12 7.93 7.29 0.33
C CYS A 12 6.41 7.46 0.18
N ALA A 13 5.99 8.62 -0.32
CA ALA A 13 4.62 8.84 -0.79
C ALA A 13 4.63 8.96 -2.31
N SER A 14 3.60 8.43 -2.97
CA SER A 14 3.45 8.50 -4.42
C SER A 14 1.98 8.57 -4.79
N HIS A 15 1.66 9.26 -5.88
CA HIS A 15 0.36 9.21 -6.52
C HIS A 15 0.23 8.04 -7.51
N ASN A 16 1.31 7.30 -7.79
CA ASN A 16 1.27 6.18 -8.72
C ASN A 16 0.68 4.94 -8.03
N THR A 17 -0.58 4.62 -8.38
CA THR A 17 -1.30 3.46 -7.86
C THR A 17 -0.65 2.13 -8.24
N ASP A 18 0.11 2.06 -9.33
CA ASP A 18 0.73 0.82 -9.81
C ASP A 18 1.80 0.30 -8.84
N LEU A 19 2.33 1.19 -7.98
CA LEU A 19 3.24 0.83 -6.90
C LEU A 19 2.53 0.09 -5.76
N PHE A 20 1.20 0.18 -5.67
CA PHE A 20 0.40 -0.50 -4.67
C PHE A 20 0.27 -1.99 -5.04
N SER A 21 1.35 -2.72 -4.78
CA SER A 21 1.51 -4.12 -5.18
C SER A 21 2.41 -4.87 -4.19
N ASN A 22 2.00 -6.09 -3.84
CA ASN A 22 2.77 -6.99 -2.99
C ASN A 22 4.13 -7.41 -3.58
N LYS A 23 4.34 -7.19 -4.89
CA LYS A 23 5.63 -7.45 -5.56
C LYS A 23 6.68 -6.38 -5.25
N VAL A 24 6.22 -5.16 -4.97
CA VAL A 24 7.09 -3.98 -4.81
C VAL A 24 7.15 -3.57 -3.35
N LEU A 25 6.02 -3.61 -2.65
CA LEU A 25 5.86 -3.12 -1.30
C LEU A 25 5.40 -4.24 -0.38
N ARG A 26 5.81 -4.17 0.88
CA ARG A 26 5.40 -5.11 1.92
C ARG A 26 3.98 -4.75 2.38
N PRO A 27 3.00 -5.68 2.32
CA PRO A 27 1.58 -5.35 2.54
C PRO A 27 1.26 -4.71 3.89
N ASP A 28 1.94 -5.15 4.96
CA ASP A 28 1.76 -4.63 6.33
C ASP A 28 2.44 -3.27 6.57
N CYS A 29 3.07 -2.67 5.56
CA CYS A 29 3.68 -1.34 5.64
C CYS A 29 3.04 -0.34 4.67
N LEU A 30 1.87 -0.66 4.13
CA LEU A 30 1.15 0.20 3.20
C LEU A 30 0.16 1.11 3.95
N TYR A 31 0.12 2.37 3.53
CA TYR A 31 -0.76 3.39 4.09
C TYR A 31 -1.43 4.16 2.95
N ILE A 32 -2.71 4.43 3.13
CA ILE A 32 -3.55 5.24 2.24
C ILE A 32 -3.71 6.60 2.91
N LEU A 33 -3.38 7.65 2.17
CA LEU A 33 -3.55 9.03 2.61
C LEU A 33 -4.81 9.57 1.94
N SER A 34 -5.80 9.93 2.74
CA SER A 34 -7.05 10.54 2.31
C SER A 34 -7.31 11.83 3.06
N ASP A 35 -8.37 12.55 2.68
CA ASP A 35 -8.81 13.75 3.40
C ASP A 35 -9.21 13.46 4.85
N HIS A 36 -9.48 12.19 5.19
CA HIS A 36 -9.81 11.72 6.54
C HIS A 36 -8.59 11.33 7.37
N GLY A 37 -7.38 11.38 6.79
CA GLY A 37 -6.12 11.09 7.47
C GLY A 37 -5.31 9.97 6.83
N ILE A 38 -4.51 9.29 7.65
CA ILE A 38 -3.62 8.21 7.22
C ILE A 38 -4.15 6.89 7.77
N THR A 39 -4.55 5.99 6.89
CA THR A 39 -5.10 4.68 7.26
C THR A 39 -4.16 3.59 6.78
N SER A 40 -3.88 2.59 7.62
CA SER A 40 -3.17 1.40 7.15
C SER A 40 -4.02 0.67 6.12
N ALA A 41 -3.42 0.30 5.00
CA ALA A 41 -4.12 -0.43 3.94
C ALA A 41 -4.77 -1.73 4.45
N ALA A 42 -4.16 -2.39 5.44
CA ALA A 42 -4.69 -3.61 6.04
C ALA A 42 -5.93 -3.38 6.91
N ASN A 43 -6.12 -2.14 7.41
CA ASN A 43 -7.29 -1.76 8.19
C ASN A 43 -8.39 -1.14 7.32
N ALA A 44 -8.04 -0.71 6.11
CA ALA A 44 -8.93 -0.04 5.19
C ALA A 44 -9.76 -1.03 4.35
N THR A 45 -9.51 -2.33 4.47
CA THR A 45 -10.25 -3.38 3.76
C THR A 45 -10.49 -4.58 4.67
N ASN A 46 -11.56 -5.34 4.41
CA ASN A 46 -11.84 -6.61 5.10
C ASN A 46 -11.09 -7.80 4.47
N ARG A 47 -10.44 -7.61 3.32
CA ARG A 47 -9.67 -8.65 2.64
C ARG A 47 -8.25 -8.73 3.18
N GLU A 48 -7.70 -9.93 3.26
CA GLU A 48 -6.29 -10.11 3.58
C GLU A 48 -5.42 -9.69 2.37
N LEU A 49 -4.49 -8.74 2.59
CA LEU A 49 -3.75 -8.09 1.51
C LEU A 49 -2.87 -9.04 0.70
N ARG A 50 -2.35 -10.12 1.29
CA ARG A 50 -1.51 -11.12 0.62
C ARG A 50 -2.32 -12.02 -0.31
N GLU A 51 -3.63 -12.17 -0.08
CA GLU A 51 -4.56 -12.84 -1.00
C GLU A 51 -4.88 -11.99 -2.25
N GLY A 52 -4.68 -10.68 -2.16
CA GLY A 52 -4.90 -9.74 -3.25
C GLY A 52 -3.92 -9.92 -4.41
N HIS A 53 -4.38 -10.55 -5.50
CA HIS A 53 -3.59 -10.72 -6.73
C HIS A 53 -3.24 -9.40 -7.43
N ASN A 54 -4.07 -8.36 -7.29
CA ASN A 54 -3.87 -7.05 -7.89
C ASN A 54 -4.44 -5.95 -6.99
N LEU A 55 -3.67 -5.53 -5.98
CA LEU A 55 -4.06 -4.51 -5.00
C LEU A 55 -4.44 -3.17 -5.65
N GLU A 56 -3.75 -2.77 -6.73
CA GLU A 56 -4.07 -1.56 -7.49
C GLU A 56 -5.51 -1.59 -8.05
N LYS A 57 -5.94 -2.71 -8.63
CA LYS A 57 -7.31 -2.85 -9.13
C LYS A 57 -8.34 -2.78 -8.00
N LEU A 58 -8.06 -3.41 -6.86
CA LEU A 58 -8.95 -3.40 -5.70
C LEU A 58 -9.06 -1.98 -5.11
N TYR A 59 -7.94 -1.26 -5.05
CA TYR A 59 -7.89 0.15 -4.67
C TYR A 59 -8.74 1.02 -5.59
N LYS A 60 -8.56 0.90 -6.91
CA LYS A 60 -9.37 1.63 -7.89
C LYS A 60 -10.86 1.25 -7.87
N ALA A 61 -11.19 0.06 -7.38
CA ALA A 61 -12.57 -0.40 -7.20
C ALA A 61 -13.22 0.10 -5.90
N GLY A 62 -12.49 0.83 -5.04
CA GLY A 62 -13.01 1.34 -3.76
C GLY A 62 -13.02 0.31 -2.63
N GLU A 63 -12.29 -0.81 -2.77
CA GLU A 63 -12.25 -1.87 -1.74
C GLU A 63 -11.54 -1.43 -0.44
N PHE A 64 -10.87 -0.28 -0.47
CA PHE A 64 -10.09 0.29 0.63
C PHE A 64 -10.75 1.52 1.28
N ASP A 65 -12.03 1.77 1.03
CA ASP A 65 -12.79 2.89 1.61
C ASP A 65 -13.65 2.44 2.80
N VAL A 66 -13.21 1.41 3.55
CA VAL A 66 -13.89 0.90 4.75
C VAL A 66 -13.68 1.82 5.95
#